data_AF-A0A1V4AQ07-F1
#
_entry.id   AF-A0A1V4AQ07-F1
#
_cell.length_a   1.000
_cell.length_b   1.000
_cell.length_c   1.000
_cell.angle_alpha   90.00
_cell.angle_beta   90.00
_cell.angle_gamma   90.00
#
_symmetry.space_group_name_H-M   'P 1'
#
loop_
_entity.id
_entity.type
_entity.pdbx_description
1 polymer ?
#
loop_
_entity_poly.entity_id
_entity_poly.type
_entity_poly.pdbx_seq_one_letter_code
_entity_poly.pdbx_strand_id
1 'polypeptide(L)'
;MLAKISGRVTNIKEEKTKTGKTYCVVKVMQLDKEGDGKTIPVKFWDIKKVSEIKKDAMIEIEVRVEPAINKSTGMPLLNANAA
;
A
#
# COMPACT_ATOMS: atom_id res chain seq x y z
N MET A 1 -7.31 -11.87 -0.60
CA MET A 1 -6.68 -11.98 -1.92
C MET A 1 -5.21 -11.58 -1.77
N LEU A 2 -4.28 -12.34 -2.35
CA LEU A 2 -2.86 -11.95 -2.42
C LEU A 2 -2.60 -11.31 -3.79
N ALA A 3 -1.85 -10.22 -3.83
CA ALA A 3 -1.47 -9.53 -5.05
C ALA A 3 0.03 -9.21 -5.01
N LYS A 4 0.70 -9.28 -6.16
CA LYS A 4 2.09 -8.84 -6.30
C LYS A 4 2.10 -7.41 -6.83
N ILE A 5 2.86 -6.55 -6.18
CA ILE A 5 3.06 -5.16 -6.58
C ILE A 5 4.56 -4.95 -6.80
N SER A 6 4.90 -4.39 -7.95
CA SER A 6 6.24 -3.93 -8.26
C SER A 6 6.22 -2.46 -8.62
N GLY A 7 7.20 -1.71 -8.13
CA GLY A 7 7.28 -0.28 -8.39
C GLY A 7 8.34 0.42 -7.57
N ARG A 8 8.43 1.73 -7.76
CA ARG A 8 9.43 2.58 -7.12
C ARG A 8 8.90 3.17 -5.83
N VAL A 9 9.68 3.10 -4.77
CA VAL A 9 9.30 3.68 -3.48
C VAL A 9 9.39 5.19 -3.53
N THR A 10 8.27 5.88 -3.36
CA THR A 10 8.22 7.35 -3.38
C THR A 10 8.22 7.96 -1.99
N ASN A 11 7.67 7.24 -1.01
CA ASN A 11 7.55 7.71 0.35
C ASN A 11 7.54 6.56 1.36
N ILE A 12 8.16 6.75 2.52
CA ILE A 12 8.18 5.81 3.63
C ILE A 12 7.82 6.61 4.88
N LYS A 13 6.76 6.20 5.59
CA LYS A 13 6.28 6.89 6.79
C LYS A 13 5.94 5.88 7.88
N GLU A 14 6.51 6.05 9.07
CA GLU A 14 6.09 5.28 10.24
C GLU A 14 4.80 5.88 10.84
N GLU A 15 3.84 5.02 11.17
CA GLU A 15 2.60 5.37 11.85
C GLU A 15 2.33 4.42 13.02
N LYS A 16 1.51 4.88 13.97
CA LYS A 16 1.06 4.07 15.11
C LYS A 16 -0.45 3.91 15.06
N THR A 17 -0.93 2.69 15.27
CA THR A 17 -2.36 2.43 15.41
C THR A 17 -2.89 3.05 16.70
N LYS A 18 -4.22 3.21 16.80
CA LYS A 18 -4.90 3.58 18.05
C LYS A 18 -4.64 2.59 19.19
N THR A 19 -4.25 1.35 18.87
CA THR A 19 -3.89 0.29 19.83
C THR A 19 -2.41 0.30 20.23
N GLY A 20 -1.63 1.29 19.78
CA GLY A 20 -0.21 1.44 20.12
C GLY A 20 0.74 0.57 19.30
N LYS A 21 0.25 -0.16 18.28
CA LYS A 21 1.11 -0.95 17.38
C LYS A 21 1.70 -0.04 16.31
N THR A 22 3.02 -0.05 16.19
CA THR A 22 3.73 0.66 15.12
C THR A 22 3.65 -0.13 13.82
N TYR A 23 3.41 0.56 12.71
CA TYR A 23 3.46 0.01 11.35
C TYR A 23 4.08 1.06 10.41
N CYS A 24 4.63 0.62 9.29
CA CYS A 24 5.18 1.53 8.29
C CYS A 24 4.29 1.56 7.06
N VAL A 25 4.02 2.75 6.53
CA VAL A 25 3.32 2.98 5.27
C VAL A 25 4.34 3.34 4.22
N VAL A 26 4.50 2.46 3.24
CA VAL A 26 5.37 2.66 2.08
C VAL A 26 4.47 2.95 0.88
N LYS A 27 4.69 4.09 0.21
CA LYS A 27 4.03 4.43 -1.04
C LYS A 27 4.88 3.94 -2.20
N VAL A 28 4.30 3.04 -3.00
CA VAL A 28 4.94 2.44 -4.16
C VAL A 28 4.28 3.01 -5.41
N MET A 29 5.04 3.69 -6.25
CA MET A 29 4.59 4.18 -7.55
C MET A 29 4.81 3.09 -8.59
N GLN A 30 3.72 2.67 -9.21
CA GLN A 30 3.71 1.76 -10.35
C GLN A 30 3.33 2.58 -11.59
N LEU A 31 4.12 2.46 -12.65
CA LEU A 31 3.82 3.08 -13.93
C LEU A 31 3.01 2.06 -14.76
N ASP A 32 1.83 2.48 -15.20
CA ASP A 32 1.06 1.75 -16.19
C ASP A 32 1.70 1.89 -17.59
N LYS A 33 1.29 1.07 -18.56
CA LYS A 33 1.83 1.07 -19.93
C LYS A 33 1.67 2.40 -20.67
N GLU A 34 0.75 3.25 -20.20
CA GLU A 34 0.47 4.59 -20.73
C GLU A 34 1.33 5.68 -20.08
N GLY A 35 2.21 5.33 -19.14
CA GLY A 35 3.03 6.29 -18.37
C GLY A 35 2.30 6.92 -17.20
N ASP A 36 1.03 6.55 -16.95
CA ASP A 36 0.28 6.99 -15.79
C ASP A 36 0.81 6.31 -14.51
N GLY A 37 1.20 7.11 -13.53
CA GLY A 37 1.82 6.64 -12.30
C GLY A 37 0.81 6.47 -11.18
N LYS A 38 0.36 5.23 -10.92
CA LYS A 38 -0.48 4.94 -9.77
C LYS A 38 0.37 4.73 -8.52
N THR A 39 0.05 5.46 -7.47
CA THR A 39 0.71 5.29 -6.16
C THR A 39 -0.13 4.41 -5.26
N ILE A 40 0.41 3.25 -4.90
CA ILE A 40 -0.23 2.27 -4.03
C ILE A 40 0.36 2.38 -2.62
N PRO A 41 -0.43 2.73 -1.59
CA PRO A 41 0.02 2.72 -0.21
C PRO A 41 0.02 1.29 0.34
N VAL A 42 1.16 0.83 0.81
CA VAL A 42 1.33 -0.51 1.40
C VAL A 42 1.70 -0.39 2.86
N LYS A 43 0.99 -1.13 3.71
CA LYS A 43 1.22 -1.18 5.15
C LYS A 43 2.07 -2.38 5.49
N PHE A 44 3.17 -2.13 6.19
CA PHE A 44 4.07 -3.13 6.71
C PHE A 44 3.98 -3.16 8.23
N TRP A 45 3.62 -4.32 8.76
CA TRP A 45 3.61 -4.57 10.20
C TRP A 45 4.98 -5.03 10.71
N ASP A 46 5.81 -5.58 9.82
CA ASP A 46 7.16 -6.03 10.14
C ASP A 46 8.18 -4.92 9.84
N ILE A 47 8.53 -4.15 10.86
CA ILE A 47 9.38 -2.95 10.72
C ILE A 47 10.82 -3.33 10.35
N LYS A 48 11.30 -4.53 10.75
CA LYS A 48 12.67 -4.97 10.45
C LYS A 48 12.89 -5.16 8.95
N LYS A 49 11.88 -5.69 8.25
CA LYS A 49 11.92 -5.82 6.79
C LYS A 49 11.82 -4.47 6.08
N VAL A 50 11.14 -3.50 6.68
CA VAL A 50 10.98 -2.16 6.09
C VAL A 50 12.23 -1.32 6.22
N SER A 51 13.01 -1.50 7.30
CA SER A 51 14.26 -0.74 7.47
C SER A 51 15.28 -0.96 6.34
N GLU A 52 15.15 -2.04 5.56
CA GLU A 52 15.98 -2.31 4.39
C GLU A 52 15.48 -1.58 3.13
N ILE A 53 14.23 -1.12 3.12
CA ILE A 53 13.60 -0.41 2.01
C ILE A 53 14.07 1.05 2.00
N LYS A 54 14.66 1.47 0.89
CA LYS A 54 15.10 2.86 0.69
C LYS A 54 14.11 3.62 -0.19
N LYS A 55 14.00 4.93 0.05
CA LYS A 55 13.34 5.83 -0.89
C LYS A 55 14.03 5.72 -2.26
N ASP A 56 13.24 5.83 -3.32
CA ASP A 56 13.66 5.68 -4.72
C ASP A 56 14.09 4.27 -5.14
N ALA A 57 14.11 3.29 -4.22
CA ALA A 57 14.39 1.91 -4.55
C ALA A 57 13.25 1.28 -5.37
N MET A 58 13.61 0.41 -6.31
CA MET A 58 12.66 -0.49 -6.97
C MET A 58 12.42 -1.69 -6.05
N ILE A 59 11.16 -1.98 -5.74
CA ILE A 59 10.78 -3.12 -4.91
C ILE A 59 9.74 -3.99 -5.61
N GLU A 60 9.74 -5.27 -5.29
CA GLU A 60 8.66 -6.21 -5.59
C GLU A 60 8.19 -6.82 -4.27
N ILE A 61 6.90 -6.75 -4.01
CA ILE A 61 6.30 -7.17 -2.74
C ILE A 61 4.99 -7.90 -3.00
N GLU A 62 4.78 -8.98 -2.25
CA GLU A 62 3.49 -9.66 -2.18
C GLU A 62 2.69 -9.07 -1.03
N VAL A 63 1.49 -8.57 -1.34
CA VAL A 63 0.62 -7.91 -0.38
C VAL A 63 -0.70 -8.65 -0.28
N ARG A 64 -1.31 -8.59 0.91
CA ARG A 64 -2.70 -8.97 1.08
C ARG A 64 -3.58 -7.77 0.75
N VAL A 65 -4.41 -7.91 -0.28
CA VAL A 65 -5.39 -6.89 -0.64
C VAL A 65 -6.57 -7.04 0.31
N GLU A 66 -6.83 -5.97 1.06
CA GLU A 66 -8.05 -5.80 1.83
C GLU A 66 -8.99 -4.88 1.02
N PRO A 67 -10.28 -5.21 0.90
CA PRO A 67 -11.23 -4.32 0.26
C PRO A 67 -11.24 -3.01 1.03
N ALA A 68 -11.20 -1.88 0.32
CA ALA A 68 -11.32 -0.59 0.96
C ALA A 68 -12.73 -0.50 1.57
N ILE A 69 -12.82 -0.46 2.90
CA ILE A 69 -14.12 -0.38 3.60
C ILE A 69 -14.47 1.08 3.79
N ASN A 70 -15.72 1.45 3.49
CA ASN A 70 -16.25 2.75 3.84
C ASN A 70 -16.30 2.88 5.38
N LYS A 71 -15.48 3.76 5.94
CA LYS A 71 -15.37 3.96 7.40
C LYS A 71 -16.64 4.54 8.04
N SER A 72 -17.58 5.06 7.24
CA SER A 72 -18.87 5.58 7.71
C SER A 72 -19.95 4.49 7.78
N THR A 73 -19.92 3.52 6.86
CA THR A 73 -20.98 2.51 6.73
C THR A 73 -20.54 1.08 7.05
N GLY A 74 -19.23 0.84 7.22
CA GLY A 74 -18.68 -0.51 7.47
C GLY A 74 -18.80 -1.46 6.27
N MET A 75 -19.27 -0.99 5.13
CA MET A 75 -19.46 -1.78 3.90
C MET A 75 -18.21 -1.67 3.00
N PRO A 76 -17.88 -2.71 2.21
CA PRO A 76 -16.89 -2.60 1.14
C PRO A 76 -17.25 -1.43 0.21
N LEU A 77 -16.28 -0.60 -0.16
CA LEU A 77 -16.43 0.35 -1.25
C LEU A 77 -16.65 -0.48 -2.51
N LEU A 78 -17.91 -0.62 -2.91
CA LEU A 78 -18.29 -1.15 -4.21
C LEU A 78 -17.70 -0.20 -5.24
N ASN A 79 -16.83 -0.72 -6.13
CA ASN A 79 -16.43 0.02 -7.32
C ASN A 79 -17.72 0.48 -8.01
N ALA A 80 -17.88 1.79 -8.22
CA ALA A 80 -19.00 2.40 -8.93
C ALA A 80 -18.95 2.11 -10.45
N ASN A 81 -18.55 0.89 -10.84
CA ASN A 81 -18.37 0.48 -12.23
C ASN A 81 -19.04 -0.87 -12.52
N ALA A 82 -20.26 -1.03 -12.00
CA ALA A 82 -21.25 -1.95 -12.56
C ALA A 82 -22.28 -1.08 -13.29
N ALA A 83 -21.93 -0.69 -14.51
CA ALA A 83 -22.87 -0.20 -15.52
C ALA A 83 -23.23 -1.37 -16.43
#